data_AF-A0AAE3SZL8-F1
#
_entry.id   AF-A0AAE3SZL8-F1
#
_cell.length_a   1.000
_cell.length_b   1.000
_cell.length_c   1.000
_cell.angle_alpha   90.00
_cell.angle_beta   90.00
_cell.angle_gamma   90.00
#
_symmetry.space_group_name_H-M   'P 1'
#
loop_
_entity.id
_entity.type
_entity.pdbx_description
1 polymer ?
#
loop_
_entity_poly.entity_id
_entity_poly.type
_entity_poly.pdbx_seq_one_letter_code
_entity_poly.pdbx_strand_id
1 'polypeptide(L)'
;MSNPYRTPIGLKKVFEDIQKIQDPALACLKTINVIRIDANNFLTLAAANIPSEINARCVQIREEEKFFFEQCLPSFLSIHLNGEDGLKDRSGLMEYRYDAA
;
A
#
# COMPACT_ATOMS: atom_id res chain seq x y z
N MET A 1 16.51 -3.62 -8.26
CA MET A 1 15.53 -3.81 -9.35
C MET A 1 14.17 -3.37 -8.84
N SER A 2 13.47 -2.51 -9.59
CA SER A 2 12.15 -2.00 -9.21
C SER A 2 11.10 -3.10 -9.37
N ASN A 3 10.36 -3.42 -8.31
CA ASN A 3 9.23 -4.34 -8.42
C ASN A 3 8.11 -3.61 -9.21
N PRO A 4 7.64 -4.12 -10.35
CA PRO A 4 6.65 -3.44 -11.19
C PRO A 4 5.30 -3.26 -10.49
N TYR A 5 4.98 -4.10 -9.49
CA TYR A 5 3.81 -3.93 -8.64
C TYR A 5 3.99 -2.86 -7.55
N ARG A 6 5.23 -2.45 -7.25
CA ARG A 6 5.54 -1.37 -6.30
C ARG A 6 5.67 -0.01 -6.98
N THR A 7 5.65 0.04 -8.31
CA THR A 7 5.66 1.28 -9.09
C THR A 7 4.37 1.36 -9.91
N PRO A 8 3.29 1.95 -9.36
CA PRO A 8 2.03 2.06 -10.07
C PRO A 8 2.20 2.80 -11.40
N ILE A 9 1.57 2.26 -12.45
CA ILE A 9 1.42 2.97 -13.72
C ILE A 9 0.49 4.16 -13.46
N GLY A 10 0.96 5.39 -13.72
CA GLY A 10 0.17 6.60 -13.47
C GLY A 10 0.12 7.02 -12.00
N LEU A 11 1.27 7.11 -11.34
CA LEU A 11 1.47 7.57 -9.96
C LEU A 11 0.56 8.74 -9.54
N LYS A 12 0.43 9.76 -10.40
CA LYS A 12 -0.41 10.93 -10.14
C LYS A 12 -1.88 10.56 -9.90
N LYS A 13 -2.45 9.74 -10.78
CA LYS A 13 -3.86 9.32 -10.69
C LYS A 13 -4.10 8.44 -9.47
N VAL A 14 -3.19 7.51 -9.21
CA VAL A 14 -3.24 6.64 -8.02
C VAL A 14 -3.16 7.47 -6.74
N PHE A 15 -2.28 8.47 -6.71
CA PHE A 15 -2.17 9.39 -5.58
C PHE A 15 -3.45 10.21 -5.40
N GLU A 16 -3.99 10.81 -6.46
CA GLU A 16 -5.26 11.58 -6.42
C GLU A 16 -6.44 10.73 -5.92
N ASP A 17 -6.50 9.46 -6.31
CA ASP A 17 -7.55 8.54 -5.88
C ASP A 17 -7.40 8.14 -4.40
N ILE A 18 -6.18 7.85 -3.95
CA ILE A 18 -5.89 7.51 -2.55
C ILE A 18 -6.06 8.74 -1.64
N GLN A 19 -5.71 9.93 -2.13
CA GLN A 19 -5.75 11.17 -1.36
C GLN A 19 -7.13 11.45 -0.77
N LYS A 20 -8.20 11.12 -1.51
CA LYS A 20 -9.60 11.26 -1.05
C LYS A 20 -9.89 10.48 0.24
N ILE A 21 -9.17 9.38 0.48
CA ILE A 21 -9.31 8.52 1.67
C ILE A 21 -8.27 8.92 2.72
N GLN A 22 -7.07 9.26 2.27
CA GLN A 22 -5.94 9.60 3.14
C GLN A 22 -6.15 10.91 3.90
N ASP A 23 -6.66 11.96 3.24
CA ASP A 23 -6.83 13.27 3.87
C ASP A 23 -7.82 13.23 5.06
N PRO A 24 -9.02 12.61 4.94
CA PRO A 24 -9.90 12.40 6.09
C PRO A 24 -9.27 11.56 7.19
N ALA A 25 -8.53 10.50 6.84
CA ALA A 25 -7.87 9.64 7.83
C ALA A 25 -6.81 10.41 8.64
N LEU A 26 -5.99 11.23 7.96
CA LEU A 26 -5.01 12.10 8.61
C LEU A 26 -5.67 13.15 9.50
N ALA A 27 -6.79 13.73 9.07
CA ALA A 27 -7.57 14.66 9.89
C ALA A 27 -8.09 14.00 11.17
N CYS A 28 -8.62 12.77 11.08
CA CYS A 28 -9.04 11.99 12.24
C CYS A 28 -7.87 11.73 13.19
N LEU A 29 -6.74 11.24 12.68
CA LEU A 29 -5.55 10.94 13.48
C LEU A 29 -4.97 12.19 14.18
N LYS A 30 -5.02 13.34 13.50
CA LYS A 30 -4.62 14.63 14.08
C LYS A 30 -5.60 15.07 15.18
N THR A 31 -6.90 14.88 14.97
CA THR A 31 -7.95 15.23 15.94
C THR A 31 -7.82 14.44 17.24
N ILE A 32 -7.50 13.14 17.14
CA ILE A 32 -7.22 12.30 18.32
C ILE A 32 -5.79 12.46 18.86
N ASN A 33 -5.04 13.45 18.36
CA ASN A 33 -3.68 13.80 18.78
C ASN A 33 -2.70 12.61 18.73
N VAL A 34 -2.88 11.70 17.76
CA VAL A 34 -1.95 10.59 17.49
C VAL A 34 -0.79 11.08 16.60
N ILE A 35 -1.09 11.98 15.66
CA ILE A 35 -0.10 12.59 14.76
C ILE A 35 -0.12 14.12 14.88
N ARG A 36 1.02 14.74 14.56
CA ARG A 36 1.18 16.18 14.39
C ARG A 36 1.84 16.45 13.05
N ILE A 37 1.38 17.50 12.37
CA ILE A 37 2.01 18.02 11.17
C ILE A 37 2.64 19.35 11.56
N ASP A 38 3.94 19.47 11.38
CA ASP A 38 4.67 20.70 11.71
C ASP A 38 4.49 21.79 10.64
N ALA A 39 5.08 22.96 10.87
CA ALA A 39 5.01 24.09 9.94
C ALA A 39 5.70 23.82 8.58
N ASN A 40 6.57 22.81 8.51
CA ASN A 40 7.25 22.37 7.30
C ASN A 40 6.52 21.19 6.62
N ASN A 41 5.32 20.87 7.07
CA ASN A 41 4.49 19.77 6.58
C ASN A 41 5.08 18.37 6.85
N PHE A 42 5.97 18.23 7.83
CA PHE A 42 6.45 16.93 8.30
C PHE A 42 5.47 16.32 9.31
N LEU A 43 5.11 15.06 9.06
CA LEU A 43 4.31 14.26 9.96
C LEU A 43 5.20 13.67 11.05
N THR A 44 4.83 13.92 12.31
CA THR A 44 5.47 13.37 13.50
C THR A 44 4.44 12.66 14.36
N LEU A 45 4.88 11.61 15.06
CA LEU A 45 4.06 10.97 16.09
C LEU A 45 4.03 11.89 17.31
N ALA A 46 2.82 12.27 17.74
CA ALA A 46 2.64 13.22 18.84
C ALA A 46 2.91 12.61 20.22
N ALA A 47 2.91 11.27 20.31
CA ALA A 47 3.18 10.42 21.47
C ALA A 47 2.55 10.88 22.81
N ALA A 48 1.40 10.28 23.14
CA ALA A 48 1.20 9.62 24.43
C ALA A 48 0.04 8.62 24.27
N ASN A 49 0.40 7.35 24.05
CA ASN A 49 -0.49 6.19 23.98
C ASN A 49 -1.52 6.22 22.83
N ILE A 50 -1.16 5.53 21.74
CA ILE A 50 -2.17 4.87 20.90
C ILE A 50 -3.07 4.09 21.87
N PRO A 51 -4.40 4.29 21.86
CA PRO A 51 -5.31 3.56 22.74
C PRO A 51 -5.01 2.06 22.72
N SER A 52 -5.00 1.44 23.89
CA SER A 52 -4.60 0.03 24.03
C SER A 52 -5.43 -0.91 23.15
N GLU A 53 -6.68 -0.54 22.90
CA GLU A 53 -7.65 -1.20 22.04
C GLU A 53 -7.24 -1.11 20.57
N ILE A 54 -6.75 0.05 20.12
CA ILE A 54 -6.24 0.22 18.75
C ILE A 54 -4.97 -0.61 18.59
N ASN A 55 -4.06 -0.57 19.57
CA ASN A 55 -2.84 -1.36 19.52
C ASN A 55 -3.14 -2.87 19.50
N ALA A 56 -4.04 -3.34 20.36
CA ALA A 56 -4.49 -4.74 20.38
C ALA A 56 -5.11 -5.15 19.05
N ARG A 57 -5.95 -4.29 18.46
CA ARG A 57 -6.54 -4.55 17.15
C ARG A 57 -5.51 -4.58 16.03
N CYS A 58 -4.51 -3.71 16.05
CA CYS A 58 -3.40 -3.75 15.09
C CYS A 58 -2.58 -5.05 15.21
N VAL A 59 -2.32 -5.52 16.43
CA VAL A 59 -1.65 -6.81 16.67
C VAL A 59 -2.51 -7.97 16.16
N GLN A 60 -3.80 -7.96 16.47
CA GLN A 60 -4.73 -8.99 16.01
C GLN A 60 -4.78 -9.07 14.48
N ILE A 61 -4.98 -7.95 13.80
CA ILE A 61 -5.00 -7.90 12.33
C ILE A 61 -3.67 -8.40 11.76
N ARG A 62 -2.54 -8.00 12.35
CA ARG A 62 -1.23 -8.47 11.91
C ARG A 62 -1.11 -9.99 12.00
N GLU A 63 -1.60 -10.61 13.06
CA GLU A 63 -1.58 -12.07 13.21
C GLU A 63 -2.58 -12.75 12.28
N GLU A 64 -3.79 -12.20 12.09
CA GLU A 64 -4.80 -12.71 11.16
C GLU A 64 -4.30 -12.69 9.70
N GLU A 65 -3.62 -11.62 9.29
CA GLU A 65 -3.12 -11.45 7.94
C GLU A 65 -1.71 -12.03 7.73
N LYS A 66 -1.07 -12.52 8.81
CA LYS A 66 0.32 -12.99 8.79
C LYS A 66 0.58 -14.02 7.69
N PHE A 67 -0.30 -15.02 7.60
CA PHE A 67 -0.18 -16.05 6.56
C PHE A 67 -0.21 -15.46 5.15
N PHE A 68 -1.11 -14.51 4.90
CA PHE A 68 -1.20 -13.87 3.59
C PHE A 68 0.08 -13.10 3.27
N PHE A 69 0.56 -12.25 4.19
CA PHE A 69 1.74 -11.43 3.94
C PHE A 69 3.05 -12.22 3.90
N GLU A 70 3.18 -13.29 4.68
CA GLU A 70 4.41 -14.07 4.76
C GLU A 70 4.47 -15.19 3.71
N GLN A 71 3.33 -15.78 3.31
CA GLN A 71 3.30 -16.96 2.45
C GLN A 71 2.71 -16.66 1.06
N CYS A 72 1.57 -15.98 0.99
CA CYS A 72 0.88 -15.73 -0.27
C CYS A 72 1.48 -14.57 -1.05
N LEU A 73 1.72 -13.43 -0.40
CA LEU A 73 2.19 -12.21 -1.05
C LEU A 73 3.55 -12.40 -1.75
N PRO A 74 4.56 -13.08 -1.19
CA PRO A 74 5.80 -13.34 -1.92
C PRO A 74 5.58 -14.13 -3.20
N SER A 75 4.70 -15.14 -3.15
CA SER A 75 4.34 -15.94 -4.31
C SER A 75 3.66 -15.10 -5.39
N PHE A 76 2.72 -14.22 -5.02
CA PHE A 76 2.09 -13.30 -5.97
C PHE A 76 3.08 -12.30 -6.58
N LEU A 77 4.01 -11.77 -5.78
CA LEU A 77 5.01 -10.83 -6.25
C LEU A 77 6.09 -11.47 -7.13
N SER A 78 6.23 -12.80 -7.10
CA SER A 78 7.12 -13.54 -8.01
C SER A 78 6.54 -13.75 -9.41
N ILE A 79 5.24 -13.51 -9.61
CA ILE A 79 4.63 -13.59 -10.93
C ILE A 79 5.15 -12.41 -11.76
N HIS A 80 5.73 -12.69 -12.93
CA HIS A 80 6.18 -11.64 -13.84
C HIS A 80 4.97 -10.87 -14.37
N LEU A 81 4.99 -9.54 -14.31
CA LEU A 81 3.89 -8.72 -14.83
C LEU A 81 3.81 -8.78 -16.37
N ASN A 82 4.97 -8.72 -17.01
CA ASN A 82 5.17 -8.64 -18.46
C ASN A 82 5.87 -9.92 -18.97
N GLY A 83 5.98 -10.08 -20.29
CA GLY A 83 6.68 -11.21 -20.92
C GLY A 83 5.80 -12.47 -21.07
N GLU A 84 6.29 -13.45 -21.83
CA GLU A 84 5.58 -14.70 -22.11
C GLU A 84 5.31 -15.48 -20.83
N ASP A 85 4.06 -15.90 -20.62
CA ASP A 85 3.53 -16.46 -19.36
C ASP A 85 3.45 -15.45 -18.18
N GLY A 86 3.68 -14.16 -18.44
CA GLY A 86 3.44 -13.07 -17.49
C GLY A 86 1.96 -12.82 -17.21
N LEU A 87 1.65 -12.09 -16.14
CA LEU A 87 0.28 -11.82 -15.71
C LEU A 87 -0.55 -11.13 -16.80
N LYS A 88 0.04 -10.21 -17.58
CA LYS A 88 -0.66 -9.56 -18.71
C LYS A 88 -0.98 -10.53 -19.84
N ASP A 89 -0.07 -11.46 -20.17
CA ASP A 89 -0.30 -12.52 -21.15
C ASP A 89 -1.43 -13.45 -20.69
N ARG A 90 -1.31 -13.97 -19.46
CA ARG A 90 -2.27 -14.88 -18.84
C ARG A 90 -3.67 -14.29 -18.65
N SER A 91 -3.78 -12.96 -18.55
CA SER A 91 -5.06 -12.24 -18.43
C SER A 91 -5.61 -11.74 -19.77
N GLY A 92 -4.91 -11.95 -20.87
CA GLY A 92 -5.36 -11.57 -22.22
C GLY A 92 -5.36 -10.06 -22.47
N LEU A 93 -4.53 -9.29 -21.74
CA LEU A 93 -4.42 -7.85 -21.94
C LEU A 93 -3.71 -7.54 -23.26
N MET A 94 -4.36 -6.75 -24.14
CA MET A 94 -3.82 -6.38 -25.46
C MET A 94 -2.41 -5.75 -25.41
N GLU A 95 -2.09 -5.06 -24.31
CA GLU A 95 -0.82 -4.39 -24.08
C GLU A 95 0.37 -5.36 -23.97
N TYR A 96 0.12 -6.63 -23.62
CA TYR A 96 1.15 -7.67 -23.52
C TYR A 96 1.96 -7.82 -24.83
N ARG A 97 1.31 -7.72 -25.99
CA ARG A 97 1.96 -7.89 -27.31
C ARG A 97 3.05 -6.86 -27.60
N TYR A 98 3.11 -5.80 -26.81
CA TYR A 98 4.08 -4.70 -26.95
C TYR A 98 5.08 -4.66 -25.80
N ASP A 99 4.97 -5.56 -24.81
CA ASP A 99 5.99 -5.70 -23.78
C ASP A 99 7.26 -6.29 -24.41
N ALA A 100 8.38 -5.56 -24.32
CA ALA A 100 9.66 -6.05 -24.81
C ALA A 100 10.13 -7.26 -23.98
N ALA A 101 10.60 -8.30 -24.66
CA ALA A 101 11.22 -9.50 -24.06
C ALA A 101 12.50 -9.16 -23.29
#